data_AF-A0A7X8WUZ1-F1
#
_entry.id   AF-A0A7X8WUZ1-F1
#
_cell.length_a   1.000
_cell.length_b   1.000
_cell.length_c   1.000
_cell.angle_alpha   90.00
_cell.angle_beta   90.00
_cell.angle_gamma   90.00
#
_symmetry.space_group_name_H-M   'P 1'
#
loop_
_entity.id
_entity.type
_entity.pdbx_description
1 polymer ?
#
loop_
_entity_poly.entity_id
_entity_poly.type
_entity_poly.pdbx_seq_one_letter_code
_entity_poly.pdbx_strand_id
1 'polypeptide(L)'
;MRRQNIYSKQKRRSGTRRAKPILAFAVIVIVSACVITYTAVRPRGASFILETDSRETTAILTDVQSYNETETITKRYVPVHLDGAVARPGVYYVEDDSILDEVIQEAGGLLPEADVTYINLAMKIDANIKIYVP
;
A
#
# COMPACT_ATOMS: atom_id res chain seq x y z
N MET A 1 8.71 55.78 67.72
CA MET A 1 8.76 54.33 67.37
C MET A 1 7.64 54.07 66.36
N ARG A 2 7.89 53.96 65.03
CA ARG A 2 8.27 52.74 64.24
C ARG A 2 7.27 51.60 64.50
N ARG A 3 6.53 51.04 63.53
CA ARG A 3 6.88 50.67 62.14
C ARG A 3 5.64 50.63 61.22
N GLN A 4 5.86 50.98 59.96
CA GLN A 4 5.00 50.63 58.82
C GLN A 4 5.11 49.13 58.52
N ASN A 5 4.04 48.51 58.02
CA ASN A 5 4.14 47.20 57.38
C ASN A 5 3.49 47.24 55.99
N ILE A 6 4.39 47.23 55.00
CA ILE A 6 4.14 47.13 53.58
C ILE A 6 4.21 45.63 53.25
N TYR A 7 3.15 45.05 52.69
CA TYR A 7 3.24 43.75 52.02
C TYR A 7 2.51 43.80 50.69
N SER A 8 3.25 44.20 49.65
CA SER A 8 2.95 43.90 48.26
C SER A 8 3.44 42.49 47.93
N LYS A 9 2.58 41.58 47.49
CA LYS A 9 3.04 40.27 46.98
C LYS A 9 2.55 40.00 45.56
N GLN A 10 3.39 40.46 44.64
CA GLN A 10 3.79 39.83 43.38
C GLN A 10 2.72 39.24 42.46
N LYS A 11 2.43 40.01 41.40
CA LYS A 11 1.92 39.54 40.11
C LYS A 11 2.94 38.57 39.51
N ARG A 12 2.62 37.27 39.49
CA ARG A 12 3.44 36.24 38.82
C ARG A 12 3.46 36.51 37.31
N ARG A 13 4.57 37.05 36.82
CA ARG A 13 4.88 37.05 35.38
C ARG A 13 5.18 35.61 34.97
N SER A 14 4.22 34.97 34.31
CA SER A 14 4.40 33.69 33.64
C SER A 14 5.54 33.81 32.62
N GLY A 15 6.61 33.06 32.85
CA GLY A 15 7.81 33.08 32.01
C GLY A 15 7.59 32.30 30.71
N THR A 16 7.05 32.95 29.68
CA THR A 16 6.92 32.41 28.32
C THR A 16 8.24 32.44 27.53
N ARG A 17 9.36 32.06 28.16
CA ARG A 17 10.68 32.12 27.53
C ARG A 17 11.12 30.84 26.82
N ARG A 18 10.48 29.69 27.10
CA ARG A 18 10.83 28.39 26.49
C ARG A 18 9.75 27.75 25.61
N ALA A 19 8.58 28.39 25.49
CA ALA A 19 7.52 27.92 24.57
C ALA A 19 7.86 28.19 23.10
N LYS A 20 8.65 29.22 22.80
CA LYS A 20 9.03 29.59 21.43
C LYS A 20 9.81 28.49 20.68
N PRO A 21 10.86 27.85 21.26
CA PRO A 21 11.54 26.74 20.59
C PRO A 21 10.66 25.48 20.47
N ILE A 22 9.78 25.21 21.45
CA ILE A 22 8.85 24.07 21.41
C ILE A 22 7.81 24.26 20.31
N LEU A 23 7.27 25.48 20.17
CA LEU A 23 6.33 25.83 19.11
C LEU A 23 6.99 25.72 17.72
N ALA A 24 8.23 26.17 17.58
CA ALA A 24 8.98 26.04 16.32
C ALA A 24 9.20 24.58 15.93
N PHE A 25 9.56 23.72 16.89
CA PHE A 25 9.71 22.29 16.63
C PHE A 25 8.38 21.63 16.24
N ALA A 26 7.29 21.97 16.93
CA ALA A 26 5.96 21.45 16.61
C ALA A 26 5.52 21.86 15.19
N VAL A 27 5.78 23.10 14.77
CA VAL A 27 5.48 23.57 13.40
C VAL A 27 6.31 22.80 12.37
N ILE A 28 7.60 22.54 12.64
CA ILE A 28 8.46 21.77 11.72
C ILE A 28 7.94 20.33 11.55
N VAL A 29 7.52 19.68 12.64
CA VAL A 29 6.94 18.32 12.60
C VAL A 29 5.63 18.29 11.81
N ILE A 30 4.79 19.31 11.96
CA ILE A 30 3.53 19.41 11.21
C ILE A 30 3.80 19.63 9.71
N VAL A 31 4.75 20.49 9.36
CA VAL A 31 5.12 20.74 7.96
C VAL A 31 5.75 19.51 7.32
N SER A 32 6.62 18.79 8.03
CA SER A 32 7.23 17.56 7.50
C SER A 32 6.19 16.46 7.27
N ALA A 33 5.27 16.27 8.21
CA ALA A 33 4.16 15.33 8.04
C ALA A 33 3.29 15.70 6.83
N CYS A 34 2.97 16.98 6.66
CA CYS A 34 2.16 17.48 5.54
C CYS A 34 2.86 17.27 4.18
N VAL A 35 4.18 17.49 4.10
CA VAL A 35 4.99 17.23 2.90
C VAL A 35 5.08 15.73 2.58
N ILE A 36 5.23 14.88 3.59
CA ILE A 36 5.24 13.41 3.41
C ILE A 36 3.88 12.95 2.88
N THR A 37 2.77 13.41 3.47
CA THR A 37 1.43 13.08 2.97
C THR A 37 1.19 13.62 1.57
N TYR A 38 1.70 14.81 1.24
CA TYR A 38 1.52 15.40 -0.09
C TYR A 38 2.33 14.69 -1.17
N THR A 39 3.54 14.23 -0.85
CA THR A 39 4.41 13.53 -1.82
C THR A 39 4.05 12.04 -1.95
N ALA A 40 3.50 11.41 -0.90
CA ALA A 40 3.04 10.03 -0.94
C ALA A 40 1.79 9.79 -1.82
N VAL A 41 1.05 10.84 -2.18
CA VAL A 41 -0.17 10.75 -3.00
C VAL A 41 0.11 10.91 -4.52
N ARG A 42 1.37 10.89 -4.96
CA ARG A 42 1.66 10.82 -6.41
C ARG A 42 1.83 9.37 -6.84
N PRO A 43 0.83 8.73 -7.48
CA PRO A 43 1.02 7.41 -8.06
C PRO A 43 2.07 7.49 -9.17
N ARG A 44 3.25 6.92 -8.92
CA ARG A 44 4.22 6.57 -9.96
C ARG A 44 3.75 5.27 -10.60
N GLY A 45 2.91 5.40 -11.62
CA GLY A 45 2.44 4.27 -12.42
C GLY A 45 2.24 4.72 -13.86
N ALA A 46 3.33 5.02 -14.56
CA ALA A 46 3.28 5.09 -16.01
C ALA A 46 3.32 3.64 -16.52
N SER A 47 2.16 3.05 -16.80
CA SER A 47 2.07 1.77 -17.48
C SER A 47 2.60 1.96 -18.91
N PHE A 48 3.78 1.42 -19.18
CA PHE A 48 4.33 1.33 -20.52
C PHE A 48 3.67 0.13 -21.21
N ILE A 49 2.73 0.41 -22.12
CA ILE A 49 2.10 -0.62 -22.96
C ILE A 49 3.05 -0.89 -24.13
N LEU A 50 3.56 -2.11 -24.21
CA LEU A 50 4.22 -2.63 -25.40
C LEU A 50 3.14 -3.20 -26.32
N GLU A 51 2.71 -2.41 -27.31
CA GLU A 51 1.93 -2.93 -28.43
C GLU A 51 2.84 -3.81 -29.30
N THR A 52 2.72 -5.12 -29.12
CA THR A 52 3.22 -6.09 -30.10
C THR A 52 2.15 -6.22 -31.18
N ASP A 53 2.40 -5.60 -32.34
CA ASP A 53 1.61 -5.78 -33.55
C ASP A 53 1.70 -7.24 -34.00
N SER A 54 0.69 -8.04 -33.63
CA SER A 54 0.45 -9.36 -34.21
C SER A 54 -0.90 -9.31 -34.88
N ARG A 55 -0.83 -9.08 -36.19
CA ARG A 55 -1.97 -9.13 -37.10
C ARG A 55 -2.50 -10.55 -37.21
N GLU A 56 -3.80 -10.59 -37.49
CA GLU A 56 -4.67 -11.67 -37.97
C GLU A 56 -5.57 -12.34 -36.90
N THR A 57 -6.88 -12.55 -37.08
CA THR A 57 -7.89 -12.20 -38.11
C THR A 57 -9.26 -12.70 -37.58
N THR A 58 -10.31 -11.89 -37.74
CA THR A 58 -11.75 -12.28 -37.90
C THR A 58 -12.62 -12.69 -36.68
N ALA A 59 -13.32 -11.66 -36.15
CA ALA A 59 -14.78 -11.43 -36.21
C ALA A 59 -15.79 -12.11 -35.25
N ILE A 60 -16.78 -11.25 -34.87
CA ILE A 60 -18.15 -11.47 -34.36
C ILE A 60 -18.21 -11.57 -32.82
N LEU A 61 -18.86 -10.68 -32.04
CA LEU A 61 -20.22 -10.10 -32.05
C LEU A 61 -20.21 -8.73 -31.33
N THR A 62 -20.72 -7.66 -31.95
CA THR A 62 -22.04 -7.04 -31.67
C THR A 62 -22.07 -6.15 -30.42
N ASP A 63 -22.10 -4.86 -30.71
CA ASP A 63 -22.76 -3.76 -29.98
C ASP A 63 -23.71 -4.19 -28.84
N VAL A 64 -23.30 -3.86 -27.62
CA VAL A 64 -24.22 -3.40 -26.57
C VAL A 64 -23.59 -2.16 -25.92
N GLN A 65 -23.86 -1.00 -26.52
CA GLN A 65 -23.87 0.27 -25.80
C GLN A 65 -24.91 0.19 -24.66
N SER A 66 -24.44 0.03 -23.43
CA SER A 66 -25.23 0.32 -22.23
C SER A 66 -24.37 1.15 -21.29
N TYR A 67 -24.70 2.44 -21.20
CA TYR A 67 -24.23 3.33 -20.15
C TYR A 67 -24.60 2.72 -18.80
N ASN A 68 -23.62 2.15 -18.11
CA ASN A 68 -23.64 2.13 -16.68
C ASN A 68 -22.38 2.86 -16.22
N GLU A 69 -22.58 3.86 -15.38
CA GLU A 69 -21.57 4.64 -14.70
C GLU A 69 -20.54 3.70 -14.09
N THR A 70 -19.49 3.41 -14.84
CA THR A 70 -18.48 2.44 -14.46
C THR A 70 -17.47 3.24 -13.69
N GLU A 71 -17.60 3.21 -12.36
CA GLU A 71 -16.43 3.29 -11.50
C GLU A 71 -15.38 2.39 -12.17
N THR A 72 -14.34 3.00 -12.72
CA THR A 72 -13.24 2.29 -13.36
C THR A 72 -12.52 1.58 -12.24
N ILE A 73 -12.98 0.36 -11.89
CA ILE A 73 -12.27 -0.57 -11.02
C ILE A 73 -10.95 -0.86 -11.72
N THR A 74 -9.96 -0.02 -11.42
CA THR A 74 -8.62 -0.16 -11.95
C THR A 74 -8.04 -1.34 -11.19
N LYS A 75 -8.11 -2.54 -11.80
CA LYS A 75 -7.48 -3.74 -11.27
C LYS A 75 -6.01 -3.45 -11.02
N ARG A 76 -5.59 -3.55 -9.76
CA ARG A 76 -4.19 -3.44 -9.36
C ARG A 76 -3.59 -4.83 -9.36
N TYR A 77 -2.33 -4.93 -9.79
CA TYR A 77 -1.58 -6.17 -9.76
C TYR A 77 -0.39 -6.03 -8.82
N VAL A 78 -0.14 -7.07 -8.02
CA VAL A 78 0.92 -7.11 -7.02
C VAL A 78 1.89 -8.27 -7.30
N PRO A 79 3.20 -8.07 -7.12
CA PRO A 79 4.19 -9.13 -7.34
C PRO A 79 4.25 -10.09 -6.14
N VAL A 80 4.33 -11.38 -6.42
CA VAL A 80 4.47 -12.46 -5.43
C VAL A 80 5.54 -13.42 -5.88
N HIS A 81 6.44 -13.80 -4.97
CA HIS A 81 7.43 -14.85 -5.25
C HIS A 81 6.90 -16.19 -4.74
N LEU A 82 6.65 -17.13 -5.65
CA LEU A 82 6.27 -18.51 -5.33
C LEU A 82 7.46 -19.45 -5.55
N ASP A 83 7.78 -20.26 -4.54
CA ASP A 83 8.93 -21.17 -4.52
C ASP A 83 8.56 -22.53 -3.92
N GLY A 84 9.38 -23.55 -4.15
CA GLY A 84 9.20 -24.90 -3.61
C GLY A 84 8.47 -25.88 -4.54
N ALA A 85 7.60 -26.73 -3.98
CA ALA A 85 6.95 -27.86 -4.66
C ALA A 85 5.76 -27.43 -5.56
N VAL A 86 6.04 -26.55 -6.52
CA VAL A 86 5.09 -26.05 -7.53
C VAL A 86 5.65 -26.29 -8.93
N ALA A 87 4.78 -26.43 -9.93
CA ALA A 87 5.21 -26.81 -11.28
C ALA A 87 6.19 -25.79 -11.91
N ARG A 88 5.98 -24.48 -11.64
CA ARG A 88 6.85 -23.41 -12.12
C ARG A 88 7.12 -22.39 -11.00
N PRO A 89 8.22 -22.54 -10.23
CA PRO A 89 8.65 -21.51 -9.28
C PRO A 89 9.00 -20.21 -10.01
N GLY A 90 8.74 -19.05 -9.37
CA GLY A 90 9.00 -17.75 -9.97
C GLY A 90 8.26 -16.58 -9.33
N VAL A 91 8.30 -15.43 -10.00
CA VAL A 91 7.56 -14.24 -9.60
C VAL A 91 6.33 -14.08 -10.47
N TYR A 92 5.17 -13.97 -9.83
CA TYR A 92 3.85 -13.83 -10.44
C TYR A 92 3.26 -12.45 -10.15
N TYR A 93 2.46 -11.91 -11.07
CA TYR A 93 1.76 -10.64 -10.91
C TYR A 93 0.27 -10.92 -10.90
N VAL A 94 -0.34 -10.87 -9.73
CA VAL A 94 -1.73 -11.27 -9.50
C VAL A 94 -2.57 -10.09 -9.04
N GLU A 95 -3.89 -10.19 -9.14
CA GLU A 95 -4.76 -9.09 -8.72
C GLU A 95 -4.59 -8.82 -7.21
N ASP A 96 -4.62 -7.54 -6.84
CA ASP A 96 -4.69 -7.09 -5.45
C ASP A 96 -6.01 -7.65 -4.88
N ASP A 97 -5.92 -8.53 -3.87
CA ASP A 97 -6.98 -9.41 -3.32
C ASP A 97 -7.05 -10.87 -3.84
N SER A 98 -6.19 -11.30 -4.77
CA SER A 98 -6.10 -12.72 -5.16
C SER A 98 -5.75 -13.62 -3.98
N ILE A 99 -6.19 -14.87 -4.05
CA ILE A 99 -5.86 -15.91 -3.06
C ILE A 99 -4.69 -16.77 -3.51
N LEU A 100 -4.03 -17.45 -2.56
CA LEU A 100 -2.89 -18.33 -2.83
C LEU A 100 -3.19 -19.42 -3.86
N ASP A 101 -4.38 -20.02 -3.83
CA ASP A 101 -4.78 -21.05 -4.80
C ASP A 101 -4.69 -20.56 -6.24
N GLU A 102 -5.16 -19.35 -6.53
CA GLU A 102 -5.13 -18.76 -7.89
C GLU A 102 -3.70 -18.64 -8.42
N VAL A 103 -2.76 -18.24 -7.55
CA VAL A 103 -1.35 -18.08 -7.92
C VAL A 103 -0.67 -19.42 -8.12
N ILE A 104 -1.05 -20.44 -7.34
CA ILE A 104 -0.57 -21.81 -7.54
C ILE A 104 -1.08 -22.36 -8.87
N GLN A 105 -2.34 -22.10 -9.23
CA GLN A 105 -2.88 -22.49 -10.55
C GLN A 105 -2.14 -21.78 -11.69
N GLU A 106 -1.84 -20.49 -11.55
CA GLU A 106 -1.03 -19.74 -12.51
C GLU A 106 0.39 -20.33 -12.64
N ALA A 107 0.95 -20.81 -11.53
CA ALA A 107 2.22 -21.52 -11.51
C ALA A 107 2.16 -22.93 -12.12
N GLY A 108 0.99 -23.41 -12.55
CA GLY A 108 0.80 -24.73 -13.16
C GLY A 108 0.45 -25.83 -12.17
N GLY A 109 0.05 -25.47 -10.95
CA GLY A 109 -0.37 -26.39 -9.90
C GLY A 109 0.77 -26.84 -8.99
N LEU A 110 0.38 -27.65 -7.99
CA LEU A 110 1.26 -28.28 -7.02
C LEU A 110 1.94 -29.51 -7.65
N LEU A 111 3.17 -29.80 -7.22
CA LEU A 111 3.82 -31.07 -7.53
C LEU A 111 3.24 -32.20 -6.65
N PRO A 112 3.31 -33.48 -7.07
CA PRO A 112 2.79 -34.61 -6.29
C PRO A 112 3.37 -34.74 -4.87
N GLU A 113 4.60 -34.27 -4.68
CA GLU A 113 5.33 -34.27 -3.40
C GLU A 113 4.98 -33.09 -2.48
N ALA A 114 4.18 -32.13 -2.94
CA ALA A 114 3.87 -30.92 -2.18
C ALA A 114 3.05 -31.22 -0.92
N ASP A 115 3.48 -30.71 0.23
CA ASP A 115 2.73 -30.81 1.49
C ASP A 115 1.90 -29.55 1.76
N VAL A 116 0.60 -29.65 1.47
CA VAL A 116 -0.36 -28.56 1.72
C VAL A 116 -1.14 -28.70 3.02
N THR A 117 -0.82 -29.68 3.86
CA THR A 117 -1.58 -29.96 5.10
C THR A 117 -1.71 -28.75 6.02
N TYR A 118 -0.68 -27.89 6.03
CA TYR A 118 -0.60 -26.69 6.87
C TYR A 118 -0.62 -25.39 6.07
N ILE A 119 -0.93 -25.43 4.78
CA ILE A 119 -1.02 -24.25 3.92
C ILE A 119 -2.48 -23.78 3.83
N ASN A 120 -2.70 -22.48 4.04
CA ASN A 120 -3.99 -21.87 3.79
C ASN A 120 -4.10 -21.39 2.33
N LEU A 121 -4.67 -22.22 1.46
CA LEU A 121 -4.86 -21.90 0.04
C LEU A 121 -5.84 -20.74 -0.19
N ALA A 122 -6.74 -20.47 0.76
CA ALA A 122 -7.68 -19.35 0.71
C ALA A 122 -7.11 -18.06 1.31
N MET A 123 -5.83 -18.04 1.67
CA MET A 123 -5.16 -16.85 2.17
C MET A 123 -5.08 -15.79 1.08
N LYS A 124 -5.50 -14.56 1.41
CA LYS A 124 -5.27 -13.38 0.56
C LYS A 124 -3.78 -13.09 0.44
N ILE A 125 -3.38 -12.65 -0.72
CA ILE A 125 -2.00 -12.31 -1.01
C ILE A 125 -1.74 -10.83 -0.79
N ASP A 126 -0.67 -10.55 -0.05
CA ASP A 126 -0.08 -9.23 0.06
C ASP A 126 1.01 -9.01 -0.99
N ALA A 127 1.25 -7.75 -1.36
CA ALA A 127 2.31 -7.39 -2.28
C ALA A 127 3.71 -7.72 -1.73
N ASN A 128 4.61 -8.11 -2.63
CA ASN A 128 6.04 -8.30 -2.38
C ASN A 128 6.38 -9.41 -1.37
N ILE A 129 5.47 -10.35 -1.13
CA ILE A 129 5.73 -11.50 -0.26
C ILE A 129 6.41 -12.65 -1.01
N LYS A 130 7.11 -13.49 -0.24
CA LYS A 130 7.58 -14.80 -0.68
C LYS A 130 6.76 -15.88 -0.01
N ILE A 131 6.25 -16.81 -0.80
CA ILE A 131 5.51 -17.99 -0.36
C ILE A 131 6.31 -19.23 -0.78
N TYR A 132 6.49 -20.13 0.18
CA TYR A 132 7.17 -21.40 -0.04
C TYR A 132 6.17 -22.53 0.15
N VAL A 133 6.09 -23.40 -0.86
CA VAL A 133 5.33 -24.64 -0.80
C VAL A 133 6.32 -25.76 -0.50
N PRO A 134 6.23 -26.43 0.67
CA PRO A 134 7.14 -27.52 1.02
C PRO A 134 6.88 -28.77 0.20
#